data_AF-A0A069S948-F1
#
_entry.id   AF-A0A069S948-F1
#
_cell.length_a   1.000
_cell.length_b   1.000
_cell.length_c   1.000
_cell.angle_alpha   90.00
_cell.angle_beta   90.00
_cell.angle_gamma   90.00
#
_symmetry.space_group_name_H-M   'P 1'
#
loop_
_entity.id
_entity.type
_entity.pdbx_description
1 polymer ?
#
loop_
_entity_poly.entity_id
_entity_poly.type
_entity_poly.pdbx_seq_one_letter_code
_entity_poly.pdbx_strand_id
1 'polypeptide(L)'
;MLWMHDMHEPIGRITLLQEDEKGLYFEASIDDVERGNQALKQLESGTLNQFSIGYSYVWEKCEYDRERDCLVVKEVILYEISVVSIGCNGETEYLGLKSAEEYESALESLPVVDTN
;
A
#
# COMPACT_ATOMS: atom_id res chain seq x y z
N MET A 1 8.73 -1.60 0.70
CA MET A 1 7.72 -2.48 1.32
C MET A 1 8.41 -3.25 2.42
N LEU A 2 7.95 -3.14 3.66
CA LEU A 2 8.56 -3.83 4.81
C LEU A 2 7.61 -4.88 5.38
N TRP A 3 8.18 -5.78 6.17
CA TRP A 3 7.42 -6.68 7.03
C TRP A 3 7.22 -6.05 8.41
N MET A 4 5.96 -5.84 8.83
CA MET A 4 5.63 -5.44 10.21
C MET A 4 6.38 -4.20 10.73
N HIS A 5 6.65 -3.21 9.87
CA HIS A 5 7.47 -2.01 10.15
C HIS A 5 8.94 -2.29 10.50
N ASP A 6 9.43 -3.52 10.31
CA ASP A 6 10.83 -3.85 10.57
C ASP A 6 11.72 -3.39 9.42
N MET A 7 12.52 -2.35 9.69
CA MET A 7 13.47 -1.77 8.73
C MET A 7 14.60 -2.74 8.33
N HIS A 8 14.81 -3.81 9.09
CA HIS A 8 15.78 -4.86 8.76
C HIS A 8 15.20 -5.95 7.85
N GLU A 9 13.88 -5.95 7.62
CA GLU A 9 13.16 -6.94 6.81
C GLU A 9 12.44 -6.28 5.62
N PRO A 10 13.19 -5.72 4.64
CA PRO A 10 12.60 -5.29 3.38
C PRO A 10 12.12 -6.50 2.58
N ILE A 11 10.87 -6.45 2.12
CA ILE A 11 10.23 -7.56 1.39
C ILE A 11 9.87 -7.21 -0.05
N GLY A 12 10.10 -5.95 -0.47
CA GLY A 12 9.78 -5.54 -1.83
C GLY A 12 9.82 -4.04 -2.05
N ARG A 13 9.48 -3.65 -3.27
CA ARG A 13 9.53 -2.27 -3.75
C ARG A 13 8.16 -1.77 -4.16
N ILE A 14 7.82 -0.56 -3.71
CA ILE A 14 6.62 0.15 -4.18
C ILE A 14 6.83 0.59 -5.63
N THR A 15 5.89 0.23 -6.51
CA THR A 15 5.97 0.49 -7.96
C THR A 15 5.02 1.59 -8.40
N LEU A 16 3.93 1.81 -7.65
CA LEU A 16 2.97 2.88 -7.89
C LEU A 16 2.46 3.42 -6.55
N LEU A 17 2.29 4.74 -6.49
CA LEU A 17 1.67 5.48 -5.39
C LEU A 17 0.77 6.53 -6.00
N GLN A 18 -0.52 6.48 -5.70
CA GLN A 18 -1.50 7.41 -6.25
C GLN A 18 -2.64 7.63 -5.24
N GLU A 19 -3.05 8.89 -5.08
CA GLU A 19 -4.24 9.22 -4.30
C GLU A 19 -5.49 9.13 -5.18
N ASP A 20 -6.54 8.51 -4.67
CA ASP A 20 -7.86 8.45 -5.28
C ASP A 20 -8.95 8.93 -4.31
N GLU A 21 -10.22 8.83 -4.70
CA GLU A 21 -11.36 9.28 -3.88
C GLU A 21 -11.53 8.49 -2.57
N LYS A 22 -10.92 7.31 -2.44
CA LYS A 22 -10.96 6.47 -1.23
C LYS A 22 -9.74 6.70 -0.34
N GLY A 23 -8.57 6.98 -0.93
CA GLY A 23 -7.34 7.26 -0.21
C GLY A 23 -6.10 6.94 -1.02
N LEU A 24 -5.02 6.55 -0.34
CA LEU A 24 -3.76 6.21 -0.98
C LEU A 24 -3.80 4.79 -1.54
N TYR A 25 -3.86 4.68 -2.88
CA TYR A 25 -3.61 3.45 -3.60
C TYR A 25 -2.12 3.24 -3.80
N PHE A 26 -1.67 1.98 -3.69
CA PHE A 26 -0.31 1.61 -4.01
C PHE A 26 -0.24 0.25 -4.68
N GLU A 27 0.82 0.05 -5.46
CA GLU A 27 1.23 -1.26 -5.97
C GLU A 27 2.65 -1.55 -5.50
N ALA A 28 2.96 -2.83 -5.27
CA ALA A 28 4.29 -3.25 -4.89
C ALA A 28 4.68 -4.55 -5.60
N SER A 29 5.94 -4.62 -6.00
CA SER A 29 6.59 -5.88 -6.38
C SER A 29 7.24 -6.46 -5.13
N ILE A 30 6.94 -7.72 -4.83
CA ILE A 30 7.50 -8.45 -3.70
C ILE A 30 8.72 -9.23 -4.17
N ASP A 31 9.83 -9.09 -3.44
CA ASP A 31 11.07 -9.77 -3.76
C ASP A 31 10.98 -11.27 -3.40
N ASP A 32 11.68 -12.11 -4.17
CA ASP A 32 11.79 -13.55 -3.90
C ASP A 32 12.75 -13.83 -2.74
N VAL A 33 12.30 -13.48 -1.53
CA VAL A 33 12.97 -13.71 -0.25
C VAL A 33 12.02 -14.43 0.70
N GLU A 34 12.55 -15.11 1.72
CA GLU A 34 11.75 -15.92 2.65
C GLU A 34 10.55 -15.15 3.21
N ARG A 35 10.78 -13.91 3.66
CA ARG A 35 9.72 -13.07 4.23
C ARG A 35 8.72 -12.55 3.19
N GLY A 36 9.18 -12.23 1.98
CA GLY A 36 8.31 -11.82 0.88
C GLY A 36 7.37 -12.96 0.46
N ASN A 37 7.94 -14.16 0.29
CA ASN A 37 7.18 -15.38 -0.02
C ASN A 37 6.18 -15.74 1.08
N GLN A 38 6.55 -15.55 2.35
CA GLN A 38 5.61 -15.71 3.46
C GLN A 38 4.46 -14.70 3.37
N ALA A 39 4.76 -13.41 3.14
CA ALA A 39 3.77 -12.36 3.02
C ALA A 39 2.76 -12.64 1.89
N LEU A 40 3.24 -13.04 0.71
CA LEU A 40 2.38 -13.43 -0.43
C LEU A 40 1.39 -14.54 -0.05
N LYS A 41 1.89 -15.64 0.51
CA LYS A 41 1.03 -16.77 0.93
C LYS A 41 -0.01 -16.38 1.98
N GLN A 42 0.37 -15.49 2.90
CA GLN A 42 -0.54 -15.05 3.96
C GLN A 42 -1.55 -13.99 3.49
N LEU A 43 -1.20 -13.19 2.48
CA LEU A 43 -2.13 -12.30 1.78
C LEU A 43 -3.14 -13.11 0.96
N GLU A 44 -2.68 -14.14 0.23
CA GLU A 44 -3.55 -15.06 -0.51
C GLU A 44 -4.50 -15.83 0.42
N SER A 45 -4.02 -16.31 1.57
CA SER A 45 -4.86 -17.01 2.54
C SER A 45 -5.78 -16.08 3.34
N GLY A 46 -5.61 -14.76 3.22
CA GLY A 46 -6.33 -13.75 4.00
C GLY A 46 -5.93 -13.70 5.48
N THR A 47 -4.85 -14.38 5.88
CA THR A 47 -4.31 -14.29 7.25
C THR A 47 -3.67 -12.93 7.50
N LEU A 48 -3.06 -12.35 6.47
CA LEU A 48 -2.74 -10.94 6.40
C LEU A 48 -3.68 -10.32 5.37
N ASN A 49 -4.25 -9.16 5.69
CA ASN A 49 -5.13 -8.44 4.78
C ASN A 49 -5.09 -6.93 5.00
N GLN A 50 -4.12 -6.46 5.78
CA GLN A 50 -4.02 -5.06 6.20
C GLN A 50 -2.61 -4.52 5.99
N PHE A 51 -2.56 -3.22 5.76
CA PHE A 51 -1.33 -2.46 5.53
C PHE A 51 -1.25 -1.27 6.48
N SER A 52 -0.05 -0.78 6.67
CA SER A 52 0.21 0.41 7.49
C SER A 52 1.33 1.23 6.85
N ILE A 53 1.39 2.50 7.23
CA ILE A 53 2.37 3.45 6.72
C ILE A 53 3.11 4.13 7.86
N GLY A 54 4.40 4.30 7.68
CA GLY A 54 5.26 5.11 8.53
C GLY A 54 5.45 6.47 7.87
N TYR A 55 5.14 7.53 8.60
CA TYR A 55 5.16 8.89 8.07
C TYR A 55 5.40 9.92 9.17
N SER A 56 5.72 11.15 8.77
CA SER A 56 5.67 12.32 9.66
C SER A 56 4.80 13.41 9.07
N TYR A 57 4.24 14.25 9.93
CA TYR A 57 3.46 15.40 9.51
C TYR A 57 4.35 16.49 8.90
N VAL A 58 3.82 17.18 7.88
CA VAL A 58 4.28 18.53 7.54
C VAL A 58 3.50 19.49 8.43
N TRP A 59 4.08 19.87 9.56
CA TRP A 59 3.36 20.54 10.65
C TRP A 59 2.69 21.85 10.23
N GLU A 60 3.27 22.61 9.29
CA GLU A 60 2.69 23.84 8.75
C GLU A 60 1.39 23.60 7.95
N LYS A 61 1.09 22.35 7.61
CA LYS A 61 -0.10 21.90 6.89
C LYS A 61 -1.11 21.19 7.81
N CYS A 62 -0.84 21.16 9.11
CA CYS A 62 -1.76 20.61 10.09
C CYS A 62 -2.57 21.73 10.75
N GLU A 63 -3.83 21.44 11.06
CA GLU A 63 -4.70 22.34 11.82
C GLU A 63 -5.49 21.55 12.86
N TYR A 64 -5.69 22.15 14.05
CA TYR A 64 -6.53 21.54 15.07
C TYR A 64 -7.98 22.00 14.88
N ASP A 65 -8.86 21.06 14.54
CA ASP A 65 -10.29 21.28 14.47
C ASP A 65 -10.88 21.12 15.89
N ARG A 66 -11.22 22.24 16.52
CA ARG A 66 -11.75 22.25 17.88
C ARG A 66 -13.17 21.70 17.99
N GLU A 67 -13.96 21.79 16.92
CA GLU A 67 -15.34 21.29 16.95
C GLU A 67 -15.35 19.77 16.90
N ARG A 68 -14.44 19.19 16.12
CA ARG A 68 -14.27 17.73 15.97
C ARG A 68 -13.29 17.12 16.97
N ASP A 69 -12.61 17.95 17.74
CA ASP A 69 -11.56 17.57 18.70
C ASP A 69 -10.48 16.68 18.06
N CYS A 70 -9.99 17.08 16.89
CA CYS A 70 -9.02 16.30 16.12
C CYS A 70 -7.96 17.17 15.44
N LEU A 71 -6.81 16.55 15.17
CA LEU A 71 -5.78 17.13 14.32
C LEU A 71 -6.06 16.76 12.86
N VAL A 72 -6.39 17.75 12.04
CA VAL A 72 -6.52 17.60 10.59
C VAL A 72 -5.14 17.71 9.96
N VAL A 73 -4.70 16.64 9.30
CA VAL A 73 -3.39 16.53 8.68
C VAL A 73 -3.59 16.58 7.15
N LYS A 74 -3.13 17.66 6.51
CA LYS A 74 -3.32 17.85 5.05
C LYS A 74 -2.15 17.36 4.22
N GLU A 75 -0.98 17.17 4.83
CA GLU A 75 0.24 16.75 4.12
C GLU A 75 1.15 15.96 5.05
N VAL A 76 1.75 14.90 4.51
CA VAL A 76 2.66 14.02 5.23
C VAL A 76 3.88 13.71 4.38
N ILE A 77 5.00 13.43 5.05
CA ILE A 77 6.18 12.81 4.45
C ILE A 77 6.07 11.31 4.68
N LEU A 78 5.79 10.56 3.61
CA LEU A 78 5.70 9.11 3.64
C LEU A 78 7.11 8.50 3.65
N TYR A 79 7.38 7.62 4.61
CA TYR A 79 8.66 6.93 4.74
C TYR A 79 8.59 5.48 4.27
N GLU A 80 7.53 4.77 4.64
CA GLU A 80 7.41 3.35 4.33
C GLU A 80 5.96 2.87 4.27
N ILE A 81 5.79 1.71 3.65
CA ILE A 81 4.55 0.94 3.63
C ILE A 81 4.90 -0.49 4.05
N SER A 82 4.10 -1.03 4.96
CA SER A 82 4.29 -2.33 5.59
C SER A 82 3.03 -3.18 5.50
N VAL A 83 3.21 -4.49 5.29
CA VAL A 83 2.15 -5.46 5.53
C VAL A 83 2.17 -5.75 7.03
N VAL A 84 0.98 -5.74 7.65
CA VAL A 84 0.86 -5.83 9.10
C VAL A 84 -0.21 -6.83 9.50
N SER A 85 -0.07 -7.42 10.69
CA SER A 85 -1.08 -8.34 11.21
C SER A 85 -2.38 -7.62 11.56
N ILE A 86 -2.27 -6.39 12.07
CA ILE A 86 -3.39 -5.53 12.43
C ILE A 86 -3.00 -4.10 12.08
N GLY A 87 -3.69 -3.51 11.10
CA GLY A 87 -3.54 -2.13 10.71
C GLY A 87 -4.22 -1.19 11.71
N CYS A 88 -3.61 -0.04 11.96
CA CYS A 88 -4.26 1.01 12.75
C CYS A 88 -5.50 1.58 12.05
N ASN A 89 -5.51 1.51 10.71
CA ASN A 89 -6.69 1.77 9.88
C ASN A 89 -7.23 0.44 9.33
N GLY A 90 -8.48 0.11 9.68
CA GLY A 90 -9.15 -1.11 9.23
C GLY A 90 -9.53 -1.11 7.75
N GLU A 91 -9.53 0.05 7.09
CA GLU A 91 -9.90 0.23 5.68
C GLU A 91 -8.70 0.04 4.72
N THR A 92 -7.61 -0.58 5.20
CA THR A 92 -6.39 -0.86 4.42
C THR A 92 -6.45 -2.24 3.76
N GLU A 93 -7.61 -2.61 3.23
CA GLU A 93 -7.85 -3.97 2.76
C GLU A 93 -6.99 -4.31 1.53
N TYR A 94 -6.44 -5.52 1.55
CA TYR A 94 -5.76 -6.09 0.39
C TYR A 94 -6.74 -6.32 -0.77
N LEU A 95 -6.47 -5.68 -1.91
CA LEU A 95 -7.37 -5.71 -3.07
C LEU A 95 -7.09 -6.87 -4.04
N GLY A 96 -5.94 -7.56 -3.92
CA GLY A 96 -5.63 -8.75 -4.70
C GLY A 96 -4.17 -8.86 -5.12
N LEU A 97 -3.78 -10.07 -5.56
CA LEU A 97 -2.48 -10.36 -6.16
C LEU A 97 -2.63 -10.33 -7.68
N LYS A 98 -1.65 -9.79 -8.39
CA LYS A 98 -1.53 -10.00 -9.84
C LYS A 98 -0.21 -10.69 -10.09
N SER A 99 -0.27 -11.90 -10.65
CA SER A 99 0.92 -12.52 -11.22
C SER A 99 1.36 -11.78 -12.49
N ALA A 100 2.62 -11.93 -12.88
CA ALA A 100 3.12 -11.37 -14.13
C ALA A 100 2.29 -11.88 -15.34
N GLU A 101 1.87 -13.14 -15.32
CA GLU A 101 1.06 -13.77 -16.37
C GLU A 101 -0.35 -13.17 -16.44
N GLU A 102 -0.99 -12.89 -15.30
CA GLU A 102 -2.28 -12.21 -15.26
C GLU A 102 -2.19 -10.74 -15.67
N TYR A 103 -1.09 -10.06 -15.36
CA TYR A 103 -0.86 -8.69 -15.79
C TYR A 103 -0.68 -8.58 -17.31
N GLU A 104 0.15 -9.45 -17.89
CA GLU A 104 0.34 -9.53 -19.36
C GLU A 104 -0.96 -9.92 -20.06
N SER A 105 -1.70 -10.90 -19.54
CA SER A 105 -3.00 -11.29 -20.10
C SER A 105 -4.04 -10.16 -19.98
N ALA A 106 -4.00 -9.37 -18.90
CA ALA A 106 -4.88 -8.22 -18.74
C ALA A 106 -4.50 -7.10 -19.72
N LEU A 107 -3.21 -6.82 -19.91
CA LEU A 107 -2.70 -5.86 -20.90
C LEU A 107 -3.10 -6.24 -22.33
N GLU A 108 -2.96 -7.50 -22.72
CA GLU A 108 -3.39 -8.00 -24.04
C GLU A 108 -4.91 -7.91 -24.25
N SER A 109 -5.69 -7.96 -23.17
CA SER A 109 -7.15 -7.84 -23.22
C SER A 109 -7.68 -6.40 -23.27
N LEU A 110 -6.81 -5.41 -23.06
CA LEU A 110 -7.20 -4.00 -23.17
C LEU A 110 -7.46 -3.65 -24.65
N PRO A 111 -8.58 -2.99 -24.98
CA PRO A 111 -8.84 -2.58 -26.34
C PRO A 111 -7.75 -1.59 -26.78
N VAL A 112 -7.08 -1.91 -27.89
CA VAL A 112 -6.14 -1.00 -28.54
C VAL A 112 -6.91 0.26 -28.89
N VAL A 113 -6.59 1.37 -28.20
CA VAL A 113 -7.08 2.68 -28.61
C VAL A 113 -6.26 3.06 -29.84
N ASP A 114 -6.83 2.83 -31.02
CA ASP A 114 -6.28 3.30 -32.29
C ASP A 114 -6.20 4.83 -32.24
N THR A 115 -5.02 5.37 -31.98
CA THR A 115 -4.74 6.79 -32.14
C THR A 115 -4.46 7.05 -33.62
N ASN A 116 -5.51 7.41 -34.37
CA ASN A 116 -5.41 8.14 -35.64
C ASN A 116 -5.29 9.63 -35.39
#